data_AF-A0A0A9F3F5-F1
#
_entry.id   AF-A0A0A9F3F5-F1
#
_cell.length_a   1.000
_cell.length_b   1.000
_cell.length_c   1.000
_cell.angle_alpha   90.00
_cell.angle_beta   90.00
_cell.angle_gamma   90.00
#
_symmetry.space_group_name_H-M   'P 1'
#
loop_
_entity.id
_entity.type
_entity.pdbx_description
1 polymer ?
#
loop_
_entity_poly.entity_id
_entity_poly.type
_entity_poly.pdbx_seq_one_letter_code
_entity_poly.pdbx_strand_id
1 'polypeptide(L)'
;MLVLPLFKATGNILLQIAPGNVPPSAFLKCCRQITACEDVSEVCQGRFWELVPGHAVGSLSIRAKNDADDESVLEHVHGLYQDLGIQDLTVQTDDSEL
;
A
#
# COMPACT_ATOMS: atom_id res chain seq x y z
N MET A 1 -9.90 -32.69 -1.69
CA MET A 1 -10.25 -32.31 -0.30
C MET A 1 -10.07 -30.79 -0.17
N LEU A 2 -11.14 -30.00 -0.08
CA LEU A 2 -11.09 -28.52 -0.15
C LEU A 2 -10.99 -27.81 1.20
N VAL A 3 -11.12 -28.56 2.30
CA VAL A 3 -11.26 -28.02 3.66
C VAL A 3 -10.02 -27.23 4.09
N LEU A 4 -8.82 -27.81 3.99
CA LEU A 4 -7.59 -27.16 4.43
C LEU A 4 -7.23 -25.91 3.61
N PRO A 5 -7.27 -25.94 2.25
CA PRO A 5 -7.09 -24.72 1.45
C PRO A 5 -8.09 -23.61 1.81
N LEU A 6 -9.35 -23.95 2.07
CA LEU A 6 -10.37 -22.97 2.43
C LEU A 6 -10.09 -22.34 3.80
N PHE A 7 -9.74 -23.16 4.80
CA PHE A 7 -9.34 -22.65 6.13
C PHE A 7 -8.13 -21.73 6.04
N LYS A 8 -7.13 -22.08 5.23
CA LYS A 8 -5.94 -21.24 5.04
C LYS A 8 -6.30 -19.91 4.38
N ALA A 9 -7.09 -19.94 3.31
CA ALA A 9 -7.51 -18.72 2.61
C ALA A 9 -8.31 -17.79 3.53
N THR A 10 -9.32 -18.33 4.23
CA THR A 10 -10.13 -17.56 5.18
C THR A 10 -9.31 -17.03 6.34
N GLY A 11 -8.40 -17.85 6.89
CA GLY A 11 -7.49 -17.42 7.96
C GLY A 11 -6.60 -16.25 7.51
N ASN A 12 -6.04 -16.30 6.31
CA ASN A 12 -5.21 -15.23 5.77
C ASN A 12 -5.99 -13.90 5.66
N ILE A 13 -7.22 -13.96 5.16
CA ILE A 13 -8.10 -12.78 5.03
C ILE A 13 -8.43 -12.19 6.41
N LEU A 14 -8.90 -13.04 7.34
CA LEU A 14 -9.31 -12.59 8.68
C LEU A 14 -8.14 -12.00 9.48
N LEU A 15 -6.94 -12.54 9.30
CA LEU A 15 -5.73 -12.05 9.94
C LEU A 15 -5.09 -10.86 9.18
N GLN A 16 -5.70 -10.42 8.08
CA GLN A 16 -5.21 -9.34 7.24
C GLN A 16 -3.74 -9.56 6.85
N ILE A 17 -3.43 -10.78 6.42
CA ILE A 17 -2.09 -11.15 5.95
C ILE A 17 -1.85 -10.46 4.61
N ALA A 18 -0.57 -10.12 4.35
CA ALA A 18 -0.14 -9.53 3.09
C ALA A 18 -0.61 -10.36 1.88
N PRO A 19 -1.02 -9.72 0.76
CA PRO A 19 -1.54 -10.41 -0.40
C PRO A 19 -0.51 -11.40 -0.96
N GLY A 20 -0.90 -12.67 -1.11
CA GLY A 20 0.03 -13.72 -1.55
C GLY A 20 0.42 -13.64 -3.03
N ASN A 21 -0.30 -12.84 -3.81
CA ASN A 21 -0.07 -12.59 -5.24
C ASN A 21 0.96 -11.47 -5.51
N VAL A 22 1.38 -10.73 -4.48
CA VAL A 22 2.33 -9.62 -4.62
C VAL A 22 3.62 -9.95 -3.86
N PRO A 23 4.79 -10.01 -4.54
CA PRO A 23 6.03 -10.31 -3.86
C PRO A 23 6.47 -9.15 -2.94
N PRO A 24 7.04 -9.42 -1.75
CA PRO A 24 7.52 -8.38 -0.83
C PRO A 24 8.48 -7.36 -1.47
N SER A 25 9.30 -7.81 -2.43
CA SER A 25 10.23 -6.96 -3.16
C SER A 25 9.54 -5.90 -4.03
N ALA A 26 8.31 -6.14 -4.49
CA ALA A 26 7.58 -5.18 -5.29
C ALA A 26 6.99 -4.04 -4.42
N PHE A 27 6.54 -4.34 -3.20
CA PHE A 27 6.20 -3.30 -2.22
C PHE A 27 7.41 -2.41 -1.89
N LEU A 28 8.59 -3.01 -1.71
CA LEU A 28 9.83 -2.26 -1.50
C LEU A 28 10.19 -1.39 -2.72
N LYS A 29 9.92 -1.86 -3.94
CA LYS A 29 10.12 -1.07 -5.15
C LYS A 29 9.20 0.16 -5.18
N CYS A 30 7.91 -0.01 -4.93
CA CYS A 30 6.96 1.11 -4.88
C CYS A 30 7.37 2.12 -3.79
N CYS A 31 7.71 1.64 -2.60
CA CYS A 31 8.21 2.49 -1.51
C CYS A 31 9.43 3.33 -1.95
N ARG A 32 10.42 2.71 -2.59
CA ARG A 32 11.60 3.43 -3.11
C ARG A 32 11.26 4.44 -4.20
N GLN A 33 10.27 4.18 -5.03
CA GLN A 33 9.81 5.13 -6.05
C GLN A 33 9.14 6.35 -5.42
N ILE A 34 8.32 6.13 -4.40
CA ILE A 34 7.65 7.20 -3.64
C ILE A 34 8.69 8.04 -2.88
N THR A 35 9.66 7.42 -2.21
CA THR A 35 10.75 8.15 -1.54
C THR A 35 11.64 8.95 -2.51
N ALA A 36 11.68 8.57 -3.79
CA ALA A 36 12.41 9.31 -4.82
C ALA A 36 11.60 10.49 -5.40
N CYS A 37 10.31 10.61 -5.09
CA CYS A 37 9.49 11.76 -5.45
C CYS A 37 10.01 12.99 -4.69
N GLU A 38 10.21 14.10 -5.40
CA GLU A 38 10.77 15.32 -4.81
C GLU A 38 9.86 15.89 -3.71
N ASP A 39 8.55 15.73 -3.83
CA ASP A 39 7.55 16.29 -2.93
C ASP A 39 7.32 15.47 -1.65
N VAL A 40 7.95 14.29 -1.56
CA VAL A 40 7.84 13.38 -0.41
C VAL A 40 9.10 13.47 0.45
N SER A 41 8.92 13.71 1.75
CA SER A 41 9.99 13.70 2.75
C SER A 41 10.30 12.29 3.25
N GLU A 42 9.25 11.51 3.56
CA GLU A 42 9.38 10.21 4.19
C GLU A 42 8.19 9.31 3.85
N VAL A 43 8.42 8.00 3.78
CA VAL A 43 7.37 6.97 3.74
C VAL A 43 7.38 6.25 5.08
N CYS A 44 6.38 6.51 5.92
CA CYS A 44 6.39 6.12 7.33
C CYS A 44 6.00 4.65 7.53
N GLN A 45 4.88 4.23 6.94
CA GLN A 45 4.35 2.88 7.15
C GLN A 45 3.38 2.48 6.05
N GLY A 46 3.53 1.26 5.53
CA GLY A 46 2.58 0.63 4.61
C GLY A 46 2.06 -0.70 5.16
N ARG A 47 0.73 -0.89 5.14
CA ARG A 47 0.07 -2.16 5.49
C ARG A 47 -0.84 -2.56 4.34
N PHE A 48 -0.69 -3.80 3.87
CA PHE A 48 -1.45 -4.34 2.74
C PHE A 48 -2.03 -5.69 3.12
N TRP A 49 -3.25 -5.98 2.70
CA TRP A 49 -3.92 -7.25 2.96
C TRP A 49 -4.99 -7.54 1.93
N GLU A 50 -5.49 -8.77 1.93
CA GLU A 50 -6.61 -9.20 1.09
C GLU A 50 -7.92 -9.10 1.89
N LEU A 51 -8.88 -8.30 1.41
CA LEU A 51 -10.17 -8.10 2.08
C LEU A 51 -11.14 -9.25 1.78
N VAL A 52 -11.16 -9.67 0.52
CA VAL A 52 -11.88 -10.85 0.01
C VAL A 52 -11.01 -11.50 -1.07
N PRO A 53 -11.27 -12.76 -1.45
CA PRO A 53 -10.46 -13.44 -2.47
C PRO A 53 -10.29 -12.61 -3.75
N GLY A 54 -9.06 -12.30 -4.13
CA GLY A 54 -8.70 -11.51 -5.30
C GLY A 54 -8.78 -9.99 -5.12
N HIS A 55 -9.10 -9.49 -3.92
CA HIS A 55 -9.28 -8.06 -3.64
C HIS A 55 -8.30 -7.58 -2.56
N ALA A 56 -7.13 -7.14 -3.01
CA ALA A 56 -6.09 -6.55 -2.18
C ALA A 56 -6.36 -5.07 -1.91
N VAL A 57 -6.17 -4.67 -0.67
CA VAL A 57 -6.32 -3.31 -0.18
C VAL A 57 -5.08 -2.90 0.61
N GLY A 58 -4.91 -1.60 0.84
CA GLY A 58 -3.77 -1.07 1.57
C GLY A 58 -4.06 0.21 2.32
N SER A 59 -3.17 0.50 3.26
CA SER A 59 -3.04 1.79 3.91
C SER A 59 -1.57 2.19 3.94
N LEU A 60 -1.30 3.46 3.64
CA LEU A 60 0.04 4.04 3.61
C LEU A 60 0.03 5.41 4.30
N SER A 61 1.00 5.65 5.18
CA SER A 61 1.29 7.01 5.69
C SER A 61 2.57 7.52 5.03
N ILE A 62 2.47 8.72 4.48
CA ILE A 62 3.57 9.45 3.86
C ILE A 62 3.65 10.85 4.48
N ARG A 63 4.86 11.38 4.56
CA ARG A 63 5.09 12.77 4.96
C ARG A 63 5.43 13.59 3.71
N ALA A 64 4.58 14.55 3.39
CA ALA A 64 4.82 15.49 2.30
C ALA A 64 5.69 16.67 2.76
N LYS A 65 6.38 17.33 1.82
CA LYS A 65 7.13 18.55 2.11
C LYS A 65 6.19 19.74 2.28
N ASN A 66 6.62 20.73 3.06
CA ASN A 66 5.91 22.00 3.16
C ASN A 66 5.96 22.69 1.78
N ASP A 67 4.81 22.86 1.12
CA ASP A 67 4.60 23.33 -0.27
C ASP A 67 4.51 22.24 -1.37
N ALA A 68 4.43 20.96 -0.99
CA ALA A 68 4.12 19.89 -1.92
C ALA A 68 2.67 19.98 -2.43
N ASP A 69 2.46 19.63 -3.70
CA ASP A 69 1.11 19.41 -4.23
C ASP A 69 0.62 18.01 -3.83
N ASP A 70 -0.14 17.95 -2.73
CA ASP A 70 -0.69 16.71 -2.19
C ASP A 70 -1.50 15.92 -3.22
N GLU A 71 -2.23 16.58 -4.12
CA GLU A 71 -3.05 15.90 -5.13
C GLU A 71 -2.16 15.12 -6.11
N SER A 72 -1.11 15.74 -6.65
CA SER A 72 -0.14 15.08 -7.53
C SER A 72 0.59 13.93 -6.84
N VAL A 73 0.95 14.09 -5.57
CA VAL A 73 1.60 13.03 -4.78
C VAL A 73 0.65 11.86 -4.58
N LEU A 74 -0.61 12.13 -4.22
CA LEU A 74 -1.64 11.11 -4.04
C LEU A 74 -1.89 10.35 -5.35
N GLU A 75 -2.06 11.04 -6.48
CA GLU A 75 -2.24 10.40 -7.79
C GLU A 75 -1.06 9.50 -8.15
N HIS A 76 0.17 9.98 -7.93
CA HIS A 76 1.38 9.19 -8.18
C HIS A 76 1.42 7.91 -7.34
N VAL A 77 1.17 8.03 -6.03
CA VAL A 77 1.18 6.90 -5.09
C VAL A 77 0.07 5.90 -5.43
N HIS A 78 -1.14 6.38 -5.71
CA HIS A 78 -2.26 5.54 -6.12
C HIS A 78 -1.94 4.77 -7.40
N GLY A 79 -1.38 5.43 -8.42
CA GLY A 79 -0.99 4.78 -9.67
C GLY A 79 0.02 3.65 -9.47
N LEU A 80 1.06 3.88 -8.66
CA LEU A 80 2.09 2.87 -8.37
C LEU A 80 1.53 1.61 -7.71
N TYR A 81 0.61 1.75 -6.76
CA TYR A 81 0.02 0.62 -6.05
C TYR A 81 -1.12 -0.02 -6.82
N GLN A 82 -1.83 0.74 -7.66
CA GLN A 82 -2.81 0.19 -8.59
C GLN A 82 -2.15 -0.74 -9.62
N ASP A 83 -1.01 -0.31 -10.19
CA ASP A 83 -0.20 -1.15 -11.09
C ASP A 83 0.35 -2.40 -10.40
N LEU A 84 0.56 -2.33 -9.08
CA LEU A 84 0.96 -3.47 -8.25
C LEU A 84 -0.19 -4.46 -8.00
N GLY A 85 -1.43 -4.07 -8.30
CA GLY A 85 -2.62 -4.87 -8.05
C GLY A 85 -3.22 -4.66 -6.67
N ILE A 86 -3.06 -3.48 -6.06
CA ILE A 86 -3.84 -3.03 -4.90
C ILE A 86 -5.05 -2.24 -5.42
N GLN A 87 -6.26 -2.71 -5.11
CA GLN A 87 -7.50 -2.15 -5.64
C GLN A 87 -7.93 -0.88 -4.89
N ASP A 88 -7.94 -0.95 -3.56
CA ASP A 88 -8.28 0.18 -2.70
C ASP A 88 -7.08 0.52 -1.82
N LEU A 89 -6.58 1.75 -1.95
CA LEU A 89 -5.50 2.27 -1.13
C LEU A 89 -6.00 3.51 -0.37
N THR A 90 -5.78 3.54 0.94
CA THR A 90 -5.91 4.77 1.73
C THR A 90 -4.53 5.34 1.96
N VAL A 91 -4.28 6.54 1.45
CA VAL A 91 -3.04 7.27 1.72
C VAL A 91 -3.34 8.38 2.72
N GLN A 92 -2.58 8.41 3.81
CA GLN A 92 -2.57 9.49 4.77
C GLN A 92 -1.34 10.34 4.52
N THR A 93 -1.55 11.63 4.22
CA THR A 93 -0.50 12.64 4.16
C THR A 93 -0.40 13.29 5.53
N ASP A 94 0.77 13.18 6.15
CA ASP A 94 1.10 13.91 7.36
C ASP A 94 1.91 15.15 6.97
N ASP A 95 1.57 16.30 7.55
CA ASP A 95 2.35 17.51 7.38
C ASP A 95 3.71 17.35 8.08
N SER A 96 4.75 17.92 7.48
CA SER A 96 6.03 18.11 8.16
C SER A 96 5.88 19.23 9.19
N GLU A 97 5.20 18.96 10.32
CA GLU A 97 5.20 19.89 11.45
C GLU A 97 6.66 20.15 11.89
N LEU A 98 6.98 21.44 12.00
CA LEU A 98 8.28 22.06 12.31
C LEU A 98 9.06 21.39 13.44
#